data_AF-A0A945R0I7-F1
#
_entry.id   AF-A0A945R0I7-F1
#
_cell.length_a   1.000
_cell.length_b   1.000
_cell.length_c   1.000
_cell.angle_alpha   90.00
_cell.angle_beta   90.00
_cell.angle_gamma   90.00
#
_symmetry.space_group_name_H-M   'P 1'
#
loop_
_entity.id
_entity.type
_entity.pdbx_description
1 polymer ?
#
loop_
_entity_poly.entity_id
_entity_poly.type
_entity_poly.pdbx_seq_one_letter_code
_entity_poly.pdbx_strand_id
1 'polypeptide(L)'
;PIFKDRMRIIPHAADDLKALAQDKIQWLDGLMGDKTYICGDRFSLADIMLCVFLEFGASVGQPIDPNNANIVAWHNRVKDRASFAA
;
A
#
# COMPACT_ATOMS: atom_id res chain seq x y z
N PRO A 1 17.36 17.69 -3.39
CA PRO A 1 16.35 16.74 -3.94
C PRO A 1 16.94 15.96 -5.12
N ILE A 2 16.85 14.61 -5.11
CA ILE A 2 17.55 13.72 -6.06
C ILE A 2 17.26 14.03 -7.55
N PHE A 3 16.10 14.60 -7.87
CA PHE A 3 15.62 14.74 -9.26
C PHE A 3 15.60 16.18 -9.81
N LYS A 4 15.70 17.21 -8.97
CA LYS A 4 15.40 18.62 -9.31
C LYS A 4 16.12 19.13 -10.56
N ASP A 5 17.40 18.80 -10.69
CA ASP A 5 18.26 19.30 -11.77
C ASP A 5 18.43 18.29 -12.92
N ARG A 6 17.80 17.11 -12.83
CA ARG A 6 17.95 16.00 -13.80
C ARG A 6 16.75 15.82 -14.70
N MET A 7 15.59 16.39 -14.34
CA MET A 7 14.34 16.26 -15.08
C MET A 7 13.30 17.28 -14.61
N ARG A 8 12.22 17.42 -15.38
CA ARG A 8 11.08 18.24 -14.99
C ARG A 8 10.44 17.70 -13.72
N ILE A 9 10.26 18.57 -12.72
CA ILE A 9 9.56 18.28 -11.47
C ILE A 9 8.22 19.00 -11.45
N ILE A 10 7.21 18.33 -10.89
CA ILE A 10 5.88 18.88 -10.62
C ILE A 10 5.71 18.84 -9.09
N PRO A 11 6.09 19.90 -8.35
CA PRO A 11 6.26 19.80 -6.90
C PRO A 11 4.98 19.41 -6.13
N HIS A 12 3.81 19.92 -6.55
CA HIS A 12 2.53 19.62 -5.91
C HIS A 12 2.04 18.18 -6.15
N ALA A 13 2.50 17.54 -7.23
CA ALA A 13 2.04 16.20 -7.60
C ALA A 13 2.37 15.15 -6.54
N ALA A 14 3.43 15.36 -5.74
CA ALA A 14 3.76 14.43 -4.67
C ALA A 14 2.64 14.35 -3.62
N ASP A 15 2.15 15.49 -3.14
CA ASP A 15 1.10 15.54 -2.12
C ASP A 15 -0.25 15.06 -2.68
N ASP A 16 -0.59 15.43 -3.91
CA ASP A 16 -1.83 14.97 -4.57
C ASP A 16 -1.83 13.46 -4.80
N LEU A 17 -0.70 12.88 -5.23
CA LEU A 17 -0.58 11.43 -5.43
C LEU A 17 -0.59 10.67 -4.10
N LYS A 18 -0.05 11.25 -3.03
CA LYS A 18 -0.15 10.70 -1.66
C LYS A 18 -1.60 10.64 -1.19
N ALA A 19 -2.34 11.73 -1.37
CA ALA A 19 -3.76 11.78 -1.03
C ALA A 19 -4.55 10.73 -1.83
N LEU A 20 -4.32 10.65 -3.14
CA LEU A 20 -4.94 9.65 -4.00
C LEU A 20 -4.63 8.22 -3.54
N ALA A 21 -3.40 7.93 -3.12
CA ALA A 21 -3.05 6.62 -2.59
C ALA A 21 -3.87 6.27 -1.34
N GLN A 22 -4.02 7.21 -0.40
CA GLN A 22 -4.83 7.00 0.81
C GLN A 22 -6.31 6.76 0.46
N ASP A 23 -6.88 7.56 -0.45
CA ASP A 23 -8.26 7.38 -0.92
C ASP A 23 -8.48 5.97 -1.51
N LYS A 24 -7.50 5.47 -2.27
CA LYS A 24 -7.59 4.13 -2.89
C LYS A 24 -7.37 3.00 -1.90
N ILE A 25 -6.54 3.19 -0.89
CA ILE A 25 -6.39 2.24 0.22
C ILE A 25 -7.72 2.15 0.99
N GLN A 26 -8.34 3.29 1.32
CA GLN A 26 -9.63 3.33 2.00
C GLN A 26 -10.77 2.71 1.18
N TRP A 27 -10.79 2.94 -0.12
CA TRP A 27 -11.73 2.28 -1.04
C TRP A 27 -11.53 0.76 -1.05
N LEU A 28 -10.27 0.30 -1.15
CA LEU A 28 -9.96 -1.13 -1.14
C LEU A 28 -10.33 -1.77 0.21
N ASP A 29 -10.09 -1.08 1.34
CA ASP A 29 -10.47 -1.54 2.67
C ASP A 29 -11.96 -1.91 2.75
N GLY A 30 -12.83 -1.07 2.19
CA GLY A 30 -14.27 -1.34 2.09
C GLY A 30 -14.62 -2.52 1.17
N LEU A 31 -13.77 -2.83 0.19
CA LEU A 31 -13.95 -3.99 -0.70
C LEU A 31 -13.38 -5.28 -0.13
N MET A 32 -12.47 -5.23 0.85
CA MET A 32 -11.88 -6.43 1.43
C MET A 32 -12.95 -7.27 2.13
N GLY A 33 -13.78 -6.66 2.97
CA GLY A 33 -14.82 -7.38 3.72
C GLY A 33 -14.25 -8.59 4.45
N ASP A 34 -14.81 -9.76 4.17
CA ASP A 34 -14.45 -11.08 4.70
C ASP A 34 -13.40 -11.83 3.86
N LYS A 35 -12.80 -11.20 2.84
CA LYS A 35 -11.76 -11.83 2.00
C LYS A 35 -10.44 -11.99 2.76
N THR A 36 -9.84 -13.17 2.62
CA THR A 36 -8.51 -13.46 3.19
C THR A 36 -7.39 -12.65 2.51
N TYR A 37 -7.49 -12.49 1.19
CA TYR A 37 -6.56 -11.84 0.27
C TYR A 37 -7.32 -10.97 -0.73
N ILE A 38 -6.62 -10.16 -1.53
CA ILE A 38 -7.25 -9.23 -2.49
C ILE A 38 -8.15 -9.98 -3.48
N CYS A 39 -7.78 -11.19 -3.88
CA CYS A 39 -8.56 -12.05 -4.77
C CYS A 39 -9.40 -13.12 -4.03
N GLY A 40 -9.92 -12.81 -2.84
CA GLY A 40 -10.68 -13.78 -2.03
C GLY A 40 -9.73 -14.67 -1.22
N ASP A 41 -9.82 -15.99 -1.39
CA ASP A 41 -8.96 -16.93 -0.64
C ASP A 41 -7.64 -17.25 -1.33
N ARG A 42 -7.45 -16.76 -2.55
CA ARG A 42 -6.24 -17.00 -3.34
C ARG A 42 -5.22 -15.88 -3.13
N PHE A 43 -4.10 -16.21 -2.49
CA PHE A 43 -2.91 -15.36 -2.50
C PHE A 43 -2.39 -15.18 -3.93
N SER A 44 -2.13 -13.94 -4.33
CA SER A 44 -1.85 -13.59 -5.72
C SER A 44 -0.77 -12.51 -5.85
N LEU A 45 -0.42 -12.18 -7.10
CA LEU A 45 0.48 -11.07 -7.42
C LEU A 45 -0.04 -9.73 -6.87
N ALA A 46 -1.35 -9.55 -6.77
CA ALA A 46 -1.93 -8.33 -6.21
C ALA A 46 -1.50 -8.13 -4.75
N ASP A 47 -1.47 -9.21 -3.96
CA ASP A 47 -1.11 -9.16 -2.55
C ASP A 47 0.37 -8.85 -2.36
N ILE A 48 1.23 -9.51 -3.14
CA ILE A 48 2.68 -9.28 -3.13
C ILE A 48 2.96 -7.81 -3.49
N MET A 49 2.37 -7.33 -4.58
CA MET A 49 2.61 -5.99 -5.08
C MET A 49 2.15 -4.95 -4.06
N LEU A 50 0.91 -5.05 -3.55
CA LEU A 50 0.40 -4.09 -2.58
C LEU A 50 1.25 -4.07 -1.31
N CYS A 51 1.65 -5.24 -0.77
CA CYS A 51 2.41 -5.28 0.48
C CYS A 51 3.77 -4.58 0.34
N VAL A 52 4.49 -4.83 -0.75
CA VAL A 52 5.78 -4.17 -1.00
C VAL A 52 5.62 -2.66 -1.18
N PHE A 53 4.58 -2.22 -1.89
CA PHE A 53 4.33 -0.79 -2.07
C PHE A 53 3.94 -0.09 -0.78
N LEU A 54 3.22 -0.74 0.13
CA LEU A 54 2.87 -0.16 1.43
C LEU A 54 4.08 -0.05 2.36
N GLU A 55 4.97 -1.05 2.38
CA GLU A 55 6.24 -0.95 3.14
C GLU A 55 7.15 0.15 2.58
N PHE A 56 7.25 0.24 1.25
CA PHE A 56 7.98 1.34 0.61
C PHE A 56 7.34 2.70 0.93
N GLY A 57 6.02 2.81 0.83
CA GLY A 57 5.24 3.99 1.16
C GLY A 57 5.53 4.49 2.57
N ALA A 58 5.50 3.59 3.56
CA ALA A 58 5.85 3.90 4.94
C ALA A 58 7.27 4.48 5.07
N SER A 59 8.26 3.92 4.35
CA SER A 59 9.64 4.42 4.36
C SER A 59 9.80 5.85 3.80
N VAL A 60 8.84 6.32 3.00
CA VAL A 60 8.84 7.67 2.39
C VAL A 60 7.72 8.58 2.93
N GLY A 61 7.24 8.30 4.15
CA GLY A 61 6.26 9.13 4.85
C GLY A 61 4.85 9.01 4.29
N GLN A 62 4.45 7.80 3.86
CA GLN A 62 3.11 7.43 3.43
C GLN A 62 2.66 6.14 4.14
N PRO A 63 2.51 6.16 5.48
CA PRO A 63 2.07 4.98 6.21
C PRO A 63 0.61 4.62 5.87
N ILE A 64 0.23 3.38 6.15
CA ILE A 64 -1.17 2.94 6.14
C ILE A 64 -1.92 3.70 7.24
N ASP A 65 -3.09 4.27 6.93
CA ASP A 65 -4.00 4.78 7.97
C ASP A 65 -4.54 3.58 8.78
N PRO A 66 -4.33 3.54 10.12
CA PRO A 66 -4.77 2.44 10.98
C PRO A 66 -6.30 2.26 11.02
N ASN A 67 -7.09 3.24 10.55
CA ASN A 67 -8.54 3.12 10.43
C ASN A 67 -8.97 2.14 9.31
N ASN A 68 -8.07 1.82 8.38
CA ASN A 68 -8.27 0.78 7.36
C ASN A 68 -8.07 -0.62 7.95
N ALA A 69 -8.99 -1.04 8.82
CA ALA A 69 -8.84 -2.24 9.64
C ALA A 69 -8.64 -3.53 8.80
N ASN A 70 -9.32 -3.64 7.65
CA ASN A 70 -9.18 -4.82 6.79
C ASN A 70 -7.81 -4.84 6.11
N ILE A 71 -7.33 -3.68 5.64
CA ILE A 71 -5.98 -3.56 5.07
C ILE A 71 -4.92 -3.83 6.14
N VAL A 72 -5.07 -3.31 7.35
CA VAL A 72 -4.14 -3.59 8.46
C VAL A 72 -4.08 -5.09 8.76
N ALA A 73 -5.25 -5.75 8.87
CA ALA A 73 -5.32 -7.19 9.14
C ALA A 73 -4.72 -8.01 7.99
N TRP A 74 -5.03 -7.66 6.74
CA TRP A 74 -4.46 -8.30 5.55
C TRP A 74 -2.94 -8.08 5.47
N HIS A 75 -2.46 -6.88 5.75
CA HIS A 75 -1.04 -6.54 5.69
C HIS A 75 -0.22 -7.34 6.70
N ASN A 76 -0.68 -7.43 7.95
CA ASN A 76 -0.05 -8.27 8.97
C ASN A 76 0.00 -9.75 8.52
N ARG A 77 -1.11 -10.27 7.98
CA ARG A 77 -1.17 -11.65 7.47
C ARG A 77 -0.17 -11.90 6.33
N VAL A 78 0.01 -10.94 5.41
CA VAL A 78 0.98 -11.08 4.32
C VAL A 78 2.41 -11.01 4.84
N LYS A 79 2.71 -10.13 5.81
CA LYS A 79 4.04 -10.02 6.43
C LYS A 79 4.45 -11.25 7.24
N ASP A 80 3.49 -11.97 7.83
CA ASP A 80 3.74 -13.20 8.57
C ASP A 80 4.08 -14.40 7.66
N ARG A 81 3.96 -14.26 6.34
CA ARG A 81 4.32 -15.34 5.40
C ARG A 81 5.84 -15.51 5.39
N ALA A 82 6.30 -16.77 5.46
CA ALA A 82 7.72 -17.11 5.41
C ALA A 82 8.45 -16.54 4.17
N SER A 83 7.75 -16.40 3.04
CA SER A 83 8.31 -15.83 1.81
C SER A 83 8.58 -14.32 1.88
N PHE A 84 8.03 -13.62 2.87
CA PHE A 84 8.21 -12.18 3.05
C PHE A 84 9.36 -11.86 4.03
N ALA A 85 9.59 -12.71 5.02
CA ALA A 85 10.57 -12.50 6.09
C ALA A 85 12.00 -13.01 5.76
N ALA A 86 12.22 -13.55 4.56
CA ALA A 86 13.46 -14.21 4.15
C ALA A 86 14.51 -13.24 3.59
#